data_AF-A0A291Q9Y6-F1
#
_entry.id   AF-A0A291Q9Y6-F1
#
_cell.length_a   1.000
_cell.length_b   1.000
_cell.length_c   1.000
_cell.angle_alpha   90.00
_cell.angle_beta   90.00
_cell.angle_gamma   90.00
#
_symmetry.space_group_name_H-M   'P 1'
#
loop_
_entity.id
_entity.type
_entity.pdbx_description
1 polymer ?
#
loop_
_entity_poly.entity_id
_entity_poly.type
_entity_poly.pdbx_seq_one_letter_code
_entity_poly.pdbx_strand_id
1 'polypeptide(L)'
;MGLFKRKKDEDETGWTVEHGVGDGMEHRWRLRMDRMDSSVVTQHMPVLEATVSKRGETLSSYLEWVALMPEHELHYWRDRIINGVATEEEAVLYNAWLDVRHALRQEQCRIPGMPWNA
;
A
#
# COMPACT_ATOMS: atom_id res chain seq x y z
N MET A 1 -9.13 25.23 -17.96
CA MET A 1 -9.49 23.99 -17.25
C MET A 1 -8.82 22.82 -17.96
N GLY A 2 -7.53 22.61 -17.70
CA GLY A 2 -6.74 21.58 -18.38
C GLY A 2 -6.83 20.25 -17.65
N LEU A 3 -7.34 19.23 -18.33
CA LEU A 3 -7.32 17.84 -17.90
C LEU A 3 -5.87 17.40 -17.66
N PHE A 4 -5.50 17.18 -16.40
CA PHE A 4 -4.24 16.52 -16.05
C PHE A 4 -4.30 15.08 -16.53
N LYS A 5 -3.80 14.86 -17.74
CA LYS A 5 -3.40 13.55 -18.24
C LYS A 5 -2.34 13.01 -17.27
N ARG A 6 -2.73 12.13 -16.34
CA ARG A 6 -1.77 11.25 -15.67
C ARG A 6 -1.15 10.39 -16.77
N LYS A 7 0.01 10.79 -17.27
CA LYS A 7 0.88 9.86 -17.99
C LYS A 7 1.34 8.83 -16.97
N LYS A 8 0.68 7.67 -16.97
CA LYS A 8 1.15 6.48 -16.29
C LYS A 8 2.31 5.97 -17.13
N ASP A 9 3.48 6.60 -16.98
CA ASP A 9 4.72 6.10 -17.54
C ASP A 9 5.14 4.95 -16.60
N GLU A 10 4.54 3.77 -16.80
CA GLU A 10 5.08 2.53 -16.26
C GLU A 10 6.43 2.32 -16.95
N ASP A 11 7.50 2.53 -16.19
CA ASP A 11 8.85 2.18 -16.64
C ASP A 11 8.92 0.66 -16.84
N GLU A 12 9.71 0.18 -17.82
CA GLU A 12 9.84 -1.25 -18.20
C GLU A 12 10.26 -2.16 -17.01
N THR A 13 10.66 -1.52 -15.91
CA THR A 13 11.09 -2.08 -14.64
C THR A 13 9.95 -2.31 -13.62
N GLY A 14 8.70 -1.99 -13.98
CA GLY A 14 7.49 -2.21 -13.16
C GLY A 14 7.24 -1.14 -12.09
N TRP A 15 7.93 0.01 -12.17
CA TRP A 15 7.72 1.13 -11.27
C TRP A 15 6.63 2.07 -11.79
N THR A 16 5.70 2.42 -10.91
CA THR A 16 4.77 3.53 -11.10
C THR A 16 5.37 4.79 -10.50
N VAL A 17 5.61 5.79 -11.33
CA VAL A 17 6.13 7.10 -10.89
C VAL A 17 4.95 8.04 -10.61
N GLU A 18 4.91 8.56 -9.39
CA GLU A 18 4.02 9.62 -8.98
C GLU A 18 4.82 10.91 -8.82
N HIS A 19 4.51 11.90 -9.65
CA HIS A 19 5.06 13.23 -9.50
C HIS A 19 4.26 13.91 -8.39
N GLY A 20 4.83 13.95 -7.19
CA GLY A 20 4.20 14.55 -6.02
C GLY A 20 3.87 16.01 -6.28
N VAL A 21 2.61 16.41 -6.04
CA VAL A 21 2.21 17.80 -5.99
C VAL A 21 2.18 18.20 -4.51
N GLY A 22 3.29 18.71 -3.97
CA GLY A 22 3.29 19.30 -2.63
C GLY A 22 4.64 19.37 -1.93
N ASP A 23 5.48 18.34 -2.04
CA ASP A 23 6.77 18.24 -1.34
C ASP A 23 7.99 18.49 -2.24
N GLY A 24 7.77 18.65 -3.55
CA GLY A 24 8.82 18.84 -4.54
C GLY A 24 9.68 17.60 -4.76
N MET A 25 9.28 16.43 -4.24
CA MET A 25 9.96 15.15 -4.45
C MET A 25 9.28 14.35 -5.55
N GLU A 26 10.05 13.53 -6.24
CA GLU A 26 9.51 12.48 -7.10
C GLU A 26 9.37 11.21 -6.29
N HIS A 27 8.19 10.59 -6.37
CA HIS A 27 7.90 9.33 -5.72
C HIS A 27 7.76 8.24 -6.78
N ARG A 28 8.26 7.06 -6.50
CA ARG A 28 7.92 5.87 -7.28
C ARG A 28 7.61 4.72 -6.37
N TRP A 29 6.71 3.88 -6.81
CA TRP A 29 6.38 2.66 -6.10
C TRP A 29 6.21 1.50 -7.08
N ARG A 30 6.44 0.28 -6.59
CA ARG A 30 6.09 -0.93 -7.31
C ARG A 30 5.55 -1.97 -6.36
N LEU A 31 4.61 -2.76 -6.89
CA LEU A 31 4.07 -3.90 -6.17
C LEU A 31 5.04 -5.08 -6.28
N ARG A 32 5.24 -5.78 -5.17
CA ARG A 32 6.16 -6.91 -5.00
C ARG A 32 5.39 -8.14 -4.51
N MET A 33 4.46 -8.63 -5.31
CA MET A 33 3.70 -9.86 -4.99
C MET A 33 4.61 -11.09 -4.89
N ASP A 34 5.82 -11.03 -5.44
CA ASP A 34 6.88 -12.01 -5.21
C ASP A 34 7.30 -12.13 -3.72
N ARG A 35 6.91 -11.19 -2.87
CA ARG A 35 7.18 -11.16 -1.42
C ARG A 35 6.00 -11.61 -0.57
N MET A 36 4.96 -12.20 -1.16
CA MET A 36 3.82 -12.74 -0.41
C MET A 36 4.25 -13.77 0.64
N ASP A 37 5.30 -14.55 0.38
CA ASP A 37 5.83 -15.55 1.32
C ASP A 37 6.84 -14.97 2.32
N SER A 38 6.98 -13.64 2.39
CA SER A 38 7.87 -13.01 3.37
C SER A 38 7.36 -13.25 4.80
N SER A 39 8.28 -13.35 5.76
CA SER A 39 7.96 -13.60 7.17
C SER A 39 6.91 -12.62 7.71
N VAL A 40 7.02 -11.34 7.35
CA VAL A 40 6.08 -10.27 7.72
C VAL A 40 4.66 -10.58 7.25
N VAL A 41 4.51 -10.97 5.98
CA VAL A 41 3.19 -11.27 5.39
C VAL A 41 2.64 -12.58 5.98
N THR A 42 3.47 -13.61 6.12
CA THR A 42 3.06 -14.91 6.70
C THR A 42 2.62 -14.82 8.16
N GLN A 43 3.22 -13.93 8.97
CA GLN A 43 2.83 -13.71 10.37
C GLN A 43 1.38 -13.23 10.49
N HIS A 44 0.92 -12.44 9.53
CA HIS A 44 -0.43 -11.85 9.53
C HIS A 44 -1.47 -12.70 8.77
N MET A 45 -1.06 -13.81 8.13
CA MET A 45 -1.94 -14.64 7.31
C MET A 45 -3.23 -15.06 8.01
N PRO A 46 -3.24 -15.54 9.26
CA PRO A 46 -4.48 -15.98 9.90
C PRO A 46 -5.54 -14.87 9.98
N VAL A 47 -5.13 -13.64 10.25
CA VAL A 47 -6.03 -12.47 10.33
C VAL A 47 -6.53 -12.07 8.94
N LEU A 48 -5.65 -12.13 7.95
CA LEU A 48 -5.96 -11.74 6.57
C LEU A 48 -6.90 -12.77 5.92
N GLU A 49 -6.61 -14.06 6.03
CA GLU A 49 -7.43 -15.16 5.50
C GLU A 49 -8.83 -15.19 6.10
N ALA A 50 -8.96 -14.94 7.41
CA ALA A 50 -10.26 -14.81 8.05
C ALA A 50 -11.08 -13.66 7.45
N THR A 51 -10.43 -12.54 7.12
CA THR A 51 -11.09 -11.38 6.49
C THR A 51 -11.45 -11.66 5.03
N VAL A 52 -10.54 -12.27 4.28
CA VAL A 52 -10.73 -12.69 2.88
C VAL A 52 -11.95 -13.62 2.77
N SER A 53 -12.02 -14.62 3.66
CA SER A 53 -13.13 -15.58 3.70
C SER A 53 -14.48 -14.90 3.94
N LYS A 54 -14.52 -13.87 4.81
CA LYS A 54 -15.74 -13.07 5.05
C LYS A 54 -16.14 -12.22 3.83
N ARG A 55 -15.17 -11.75 3.04
CA ARG A 55 -15.39 -10.89 1.86
C ARG A 55 -15.69 -11.67 0.58
N GLY A 56 -15.38 -12.96 0.53
CA GLY A 56 -15.55 -13.79 -0.68
C GLY A 56 -14.55 -13.46 -1.79
N GLU A 57 -13.40 -12.90 -1.42
CA GLU A 57 -12.31 -12.54 -2.34
C GLU A 57 -11.20 -13.61 -2.33
N THR A 58 -10.24 -13.51 -3.24
CA THR A 58 -9.02 -14.32 -3.16
C THR A 58 -7.99 -13.62 -2.28
N LEU A 59 -7.14 -14.39 -1.59
CA LEU A 59 -6.07 -13.83 -0.77
C LEU A 59 -5.14 -12.94 -1.59
N SER A 60 -4.75 -13.36 -2.80
CA SER A 60 -3.88 -12.58 -3.68
C SER A 60 -4.50 -11.21 -4.05
N SER A 61 -5.77 -11.18 -4.46
CA SER A 61 -6.48 -9.93 -4.77
C SER A 61 -6.61 -9.03 -3.55
N TYR A 62 -6.82 -9.62 -2.37
CA TYR A 62 -6.93 -8.85 -1.13
C TYR A 62 -5.60 -8.23 -0.71
N LEU A 63 -4.50 -8.96 -0.80
CA LEU A 63 -3.16 -8.45 -0.50
C LEU A 63 -2.73 -7.36 -1.48
N GLU A 64 -3.06 -7.51 -2.77
CA GLU A 64 -2.85 -6.47 -3.77
C GLU A 64 -3.63 -5.19 -3.40
N TRP A 65 -4.90 -5.33 -3.03
CA TRP A 65 -5.70 -4.20 -2.55
C TRP A 65 -5.09 -3.54 -1.30
N VAL A 66 -4.65 -4.31 -0.30
CA VAL A 66 -3.97 -3.78 0.90
C VAL A 66 -2.72 -2.99 0.54
N ALA A 67 -1.88 -3.54 -0.35
CA ALA A 67 -0.66 -2.88 -0.81
C ALA A 67 -0.96 -1.58 -1.57
N LEU A 68 -2.07 -1.52 -2.30
CA LEU A 68 -2.48 -0.37 -3.12
C LEU A 68 -3.45 0.59 -2.41
N MET A 69 -3.84 0.31 -1.17
CA MET A 69 -4.82 1.12 -0.42
C MET A 69 -4.44 2.61 -0.43
N PRO A 70 -5.32 3.55 -0.78
CA PRO A 70 -4.99 4.97 -0.74
C PRO A 70 -4.69 5.47 0.68
N GLU A 71 -3.82 6.47 0.83
CA GLU A 71 -3.48 7.02 2.15
C GLU A 71 -4.69 7.57 2.90
N HIS A 72 -5.66 8.16 2.21
CA HIS A 72 -6.87 8.68 2.85
C HIS A 72 -7.70 7.57 3.51
N GLU A 73 -7.68 6.36 2.97
CA GLU A 73 -8.37 5.20 3.54
C GLU A 73 -7.62 4.69 4.78
N LEU A 74 -6.29 4.66 4.73
CA LEU A 74 -5.46 4.38 5.91
C LEU A 74 -5.69 5.42 7.03
N HIS A 75 -5.74 6.70 6.68
CA HIS A 75 -6.02 7.78 7.62
C HIS A 75 -7.40 7.63 8.26
N TYR A 76 -8.42 7.28 7.48
CA TYR A 76 -9.76 7.01 8.00
C TYR A 76 -9.75 5.92 9.08
N TRP A 77 -9.09 4.78 8.83
CA TRP A 77 -9.01 3.69 9.80
C TRP A 77 -8.17 4.06 11.02
N ARG A 78 -7.03 4.73 10.81
CA ARG A 78 -6.19 5.26 11.90
C ARG A 78 -6.98 6.17 12.82
N ASP A 79 -7.73 7.10 12.26
CA ASP A 79 -8.49 8.09 13.03
C ASP A 79 -9.61 7.41 13.82
N ARG A 80 -10.24 6.36 13.30
CA ARG A 80 -11.20 5.53 14.07
C ARG A 80 -10.56 4.84 15.26
N ILE A 81 -9.35 4.31 15.10
CA ILE A 81 -8.60 3.66 16.19
C ILE A 81 -8.22 4.68 17.26
N ILE A 82 -7.65 5.82 16.86
CA ILE A 82 -7.25 6.90 17.78
C ILE A 82 -8.46 7.43 18.57
N ASN A 83 -9.61 7.57 17.91
CA ASN A 83 -10.83 8.07 18.55
C ASN A 83 -11.57 6.99 19.36
N GLY A 84 -11.03 5.76 19.47
CA GLY A 84 -11.65 4.67 20.24
C GLY A 84 -12.97 4.16 19.68
N VAL A 85 -13.24 4.41 18.39
CA VAL A 85 -14.47 3.96 17.69
C VAL A 85 -14.26 2.59 17.03
N ALA A 86 -13.01 2.23 16.74
CA ALA A 86 -12.68 0.93 16.15
C ALA A 86 -12.76 -0.20 17.19
N THR A 87 -13.17 -1.38 16.72
CA THR A 87 -13.10 -2.62 17.49
C THR A 87 -11.65 -3.13 17.60
N GLU A 88 -11.39 -4.06 18.53
CA GLU A 88 -10.09 -4.72 18.65
C GLU A 88 -9.71 -5.47 17.36
N GLU A 89 -10.67 -6.17 16.73
CA GLU A 89 -10.45 -6.84 15.44
C GLU A 89 -10.04 -5.85 14.34
N GLU A 90 -10.68 -4.68 14.27
CA GLU A 90 -10.34 -3.63 13.29
C GLU A 90 -8.93 -3.06 13.55
N ALA A 91 -8.53 -2.88 14.81
CA ALA A 91 -7.19 -2.41 15.16
C ALA A 91 -6.10 -3.43 14.80
N VAL A 92 -6.33 -4.72 15.07
CA VAL A 92 -5.42 -5.80 14.68
C VAL A 92 -5.30 -5.87 13.15
N LEU A 93 -6.42 -5.78 12.44
CA LEU A 93 -6.45 -5.81 10.98
C LEU A 93 -5.74 -4.61 10.35
N TYR A 94 -5.91 -3.41 10.93
CA TYR A 94 -5.21 -2.20 10.48
C TYR A 94 -3.69 -2.34 10.62
N ASN A 95 -3.20 -2.89 11.73
CA ASN A 95 -1.77 -3.14 11.91
C ASN A 95 -1.24 -4.16 10.89
N ALA A 96 -1.98 -5.24 10.65
CA ALA A 96 -1.64 -6.21 9.61
C ALA A 96 -1.58 -5.55 8.21
N TRP A 97 -2.49 -4.63 7.90
CA TRP A 97 -2.46 -3.90 6.63
C TRP A 97 -1.21 -3.04 6.47
N LEU A 98 -0.79 -2.32 7.50
CA LEU A 98 0.42 -1.49 7.44
C LEU A 98 1.67 -2.34 7.17
N ASP A 99 1.85 -3.42 7.92
CA ASP A 99 3.00 -4.32 7.77
C ASP A 99 3.04 -4.99 6.40
N VAL A 100 1.90 -5.52 5.94
CA VAL A 100 1.77 -6.13 4.62
C VAL A 100 2.01 -5.11 3.51
N ARG A 101 1.45 -3.91 3.63
CA ARG A 101 1.69 -2.84 2.67
C ARG A 101 3.17 -2.52 2.58
N HIS A 102 3.88 -2.36 3.69
CA HIS A 102 5.32 -2.09 3.67
C HIS A 102 6.13 -3.25 3.09
N ALA A 103 5.71 -4.50 3.29
CA ALA A 103 6.37 -5.67 2.73
C ALA A 103 6.17 -5.80 1.20
N LEU A 104 4.93 -5.57 0.73
CA LEU A 104 4.51 -5.78 -0.64
C LEU A 104 4.64 -4.54 -1.53
N ARG A 105 4.68 -3.33 -0.97
CA ARG A 105 4.86 -2.09 -1.72
C ARG A 105 6.27 -1.56 -1.49
N GLN A 106 7.09 -1.65 -2.54
CA GLN A 106 8.40 -1.02 -2.53
C GLN A 106 8.24 0.44 -2.94
N GLU A 107 8.58 1.36 -2.06
CA GLU A 107 8.50 2.81 -2.30
C GLU A 107 9.90 3.43 -2.31
N GLN A 108 10.09 4.44 -3.15
CA GLN A 108 11.29 5.26 -3.18
C GLN A 108 10.90 6.71 -3.45
N CYS A 109 11.56 7.63 -2.77
CA CYS A 109 11.46 9.06 -3.02
C CYS A 109 12.84 9.62 -3.40
N ARG A 110 12.85 10.65 -4.23
CA ARG A 110 14.07 11.37 -4.61
C ARG A 110 13.80 12.86 -4.81
N ILE A 111 14.87 13.64 -4.71
CA ILE A 111 14.89 15.02 -5.20
C ILE A 111 14.87 14.99 -6.74
N PRO A 112 14.07 15.83 -7.42
CA PRO A 112 14.06 15.91 -8.87
C PRO A 112 15.46 16.11 -9.45
N GLY A 113 15.81 15.32 -10.46
CA GLY A 113 17.12 15.34 -11.10
C GLY A 113 18.22 14.48 -10.44
N MET A 114 18.01 13.93 -9.24
CA MET A 114 18.89 12.91 -8.67
C MET A 114 18.62 11.52 -9.27
N PRO A 115 19.58 10.60 -9.36
CA PRO A 115 19.29 9.23 -9.79
C PRO A 115 18.41 8.50 -8.77
N TRP A 116 17.61 7.53 -9.24
CA TRP A 116 16.92 6.63 -8.32
C TRP A 116 17.91 5.67 -7.67
N ASN A 117 17.72 5.39 -6.38
CA ASN A 117 18.51 4.35 -5.71
C ASN A 117 18.15 2.98 -6.31
N ALA A 118 19.17 2.18 -6.59
CA ALA A 118 19.04 0.82 -7.11
C ALA A 118 18.36 -0.11 -6.10
#